data_AF-A0A2C9JF82-F1
#
_entry.id   AF-A0A2C9JF82-F1
#
_cell.length_a   1.000
_cell.length_b   1.000
_cell.length_c   1.000
_cell.angle_alpha   90.00
_cell.angle_beta   90.00
_cell.angle_gamma   90.00
#
_symmetry.space_group_name_H-M   'P 1'
#
loop_
_entity.id
_entity.type
_entity.pdbx_description
1 polymer ?
#
loop_
_entity_poly.entity_id
_entity_poly.type
_entity_poly.pdbx_seq_one_letter_code
_entity_poly.pdbx_strand_id
1 'polypeptide(L)'
;MEKTKTSDMASRKDGDDSFGPVPFVETNTLTERDFGRALLPGEGAAMAAYIAEGKRIPRRGEIGLTSNEIESFEQVGYVMSGSRHRRMEAVRLRKENQIYSADEKRALATFNHEERSKREAKILSQFRSMVHEKLKH
;
A
#
# COMPACT_ATOMS: atom_id res chain seq x y z
N MET A 1 -23.81 -47.78 1.93
CA MET A 1 -23.23 -47.00 0.82
C MET A 1 -22.19 -46.08 1.40
N GLU A 2 -20.96 -46.55 1.32
CA GLU A 2 -19.73 -45.89 1.74
C GLU A 2 -19.33 -44.88 0.66
N LYS A 3 -18.97 -43.65 1.06
CA LYS A 3 -18.24 -42.72 0.18
C LYS A 3 -17.09 -42.11 0.97
N THR A 4 -15.94 -42.21 0.33
CA THR A 4 -14.58 -42.10 0.81
C THR A 4 -14.05 -40.65 0.84
N LYS A 5 -13.09 -40.44 1.75
CA LYS A 5 -12.01 -39.45 1.78
C LYS A 5 -11.73 -38.72 0.45
N THR A 6 -11.62 -37.39 0.53
CA THR A 6 -10.55 -36.64 -0.14
C THR A 6 -9.93 -35.66 0.86
N SER A 7 -8.61 -35.72 0.93
CA SER A 7 -7.72 -35.05 1.86
C SER A 7 -7.22 -33.74 1.26
N ASP A 8 -7.56 -32.60 1.86
CA ASP A 8 -6.94 -31.32 1.54
C ASP A 8 -5.54 -31.25 2.16
N MET A 9 -4.57 -31.83 1.45
CA MET A 9 -3.15 -31.51 1.58
C MET A 9 -2.89 -30.21 0.82
N ALA A 10 -3.17 -29.08 1.46
CA ALA A 10 -2.63 -27.79 1.02
C ALA A 10 -1.16 -27.72 1.46
N SER A 11 -0.30 -27.92 0.46
CA SER A 11 1.16 -27.78 0.46
C SER A 11 1.69 -26.68 1.38
N ARG A 12 2.51 -27.10 2.34
CA ARG A 12 3.52 -26.26 2.99
C ARG A 12 4.43 -25.68 1.90
N LYS A 13 4.69 -24.38 1.95
CA LYS A 13 5.90 -23.81 1.36
C LYS A 13 6.86 -23.53 2.51
N ASP A 14 7.79 -24.46 2.67
CA ASP A 14 8.97 -24.36 3.52
C ASP A 14 9.88 -23.21 3.07
N GLY A 15 10.58 -22.61 4.03
CA GLY A 15 11.92 -22.07 3.82
C GLY A 15 12.04 -20.55 3.63
N ASP A 16 11.78 -19.77 4.67
CA ASP A 16 12.51 -18.50 4.86
C ASP A 16 13.69 -18.76 5.80
N ASP A 17 14.66 -19.54 5.32
CA ASP A 17 15.99 -19.71 5.94
C ASP A 17 16.91 -18.58 5.48
N SER A 18 16.44 -17.33 5.51
CA SER A 18 17.27 -16.16 5.25
C SER A 18 17.93 -15.68 6.54
N PHE A 19 19.04 -16.32 6.91
CA PHE A 19 19.88 -15.84 8.01
C PHE A 19 20.75 -14.68 7.52
N GLY A 20 20.33 -13.46 7.84
CA GLY A 20 21.07 -12.24 7.53
C GLY A 20 20.12 -11.04 7.36
N PRO A 21 20.63 -9.81 7.35
CA PRO A 21 19.80 -8.66 6.98
C PRO A 21 19.32 -8.83 5.54
N VAL A 22 18.03 -9.07 5.36
CA VAL A 22 17.41 -9.11 4.04
C VAL A 22 17.48 -7.71 3.40
N PRO A 23 17.90 -7.60 2.13
CA PRO A 23 17.90 -6.32 1.45
C PRO A 23 16.47 -5.80 1.39
N PHE A 24 16.28 -4.54 1.77
CA PHE A 24 14.99 -3.87 1.60
C PHE A 24 14.71 -3.78 0.10
N VAL A 25 13.64 -4.47 -0.31
CA VAL A 25 13.10 -4.30 -1.65
C VAL A 25 12.16 -3.12 -1.57
N GLU A 26 12.57 -1.98 -2.12
CA GLU A 26 11.66 -0.87 -2.42
C GLU A 26 10.58 -1.36 -3.37
N THR A 27 9.48 -1.87 -2.84
CA THR A 27 8.30 -2.16 -3.64
C THR A 27 7.64 -0.83 -3.95
N ASN A 28 8.10 -0.20 -5.04
CA ASN A 28 7.55 1.09 -5.46
C ASN A 28 6.08 1.01 -5.91
N THR A 29 5.57 -0.21 -6.03
CA THR A 29 4.20 -0.55 -6.42
C THR A 29 3.50 -1.27 -5.28
N LEU A 30 2.39 -0.71 -4.80
CA LEU A 30 1.46 -1.44 -3.94
C LEU A 30 0.94 -2.66 -4.71
N THR A 31 1.07 -3.84 -4.12
CA THR A 31 0.60 -5.08 -4.72
C THR A 31 -0.88 -5.28 -4.42
N GLU A 32 -1.61 -6.06 -5.24
CA GLU A 32 -3.03 -6.35 -4.99
C GLU A 32 -3.30 -6.95 -3.60
N ARG A 33 -2.28 -7.53 -2.97
CA ARG A 33 -2.37 -8.09 -1.61
C ARG A 33 -2.39 -7.02 -0.52
N ASP A 34 -1.83 -5.85 -0.77
CA ASP A 34 -1.69 -4.77 0.21
C ASP A 34 -3.00 -4.02 0.44
N PHE A 35 -3.88 -3.98 -0.58
CA PHE A 35 -5.18 -3.29 -0.52
C PHE A 35 -6.31 -4.11 0.15
N GLY A 36 -6.03 -5.36 0.52
CA GLY A 36 -6.99 -6.26 1.17
C GLY A 36 -8.01 -6.88 0.21
N ARG A 37 -8.80 -7.84 0.72
CA ARG A 37 -9.70 -8.70 -0.09
C ARG A 37 -11.03 -8.05 -0.50
N ALA A 38 -11.26 -6.77 -0.18
CA ALA A 38 -12.56 -6.13 -0.37
C ALA A 38 -12.66 -5.26 -1.63
N LEU A 39 -11.53 -5.04 -2.33
CA LEU A 39 -11.49 -4.43 -3.65
C LEU A 39 -11.63 -5.49 -4.74
N LEU A 40 -12.20 -5.12 -5.88
CA LEU A 40 -12.19 -5.96 -7.06
C LEU A 40 -10.76 -6.02 -7.66
N PRO A 41 -10.42 -7.08 -8.42
CA PRO A 41 -9.13 -7.16 -9.13
C PRO A 41 -8.90 -5.92 -9.99
N GLY A 42 -7.71 -5.33 -9.93
CA GLY A 42 -7.36 -4.09 -10.63
C GLY A 42 -7.99 -2.78 -10.10
N GLU A 43 -8.99 -2.84 -9.20
CA GLU A 43 -9.67 -1.64 -8.68
C GLU A 43 -8.74 -0.82 -7.77
N GLY A 44 -7.98 -1.49 -6.89
CA GLY A 44 -7.03 -0.83 -5.98
C GLY A 44 -5.87 -0.17 -6.73
N ALA A 45 -5.34 -0.82 -7.76
CA ALA A 45 -4.27 -0.28 -8.60
C ALA A 45 -4.72 0.99 -9.34
N ALA A 46 -5.94 0.98 -9.90
CA ALA A 46 -6.51 2.15 -10.57
C ALA A 46 -6.68 3.31 -9.59
N MET A 47 -7.25 3.08 -8.40
CA MET A 47 -7.42 4.14 -7.40
C MET A 47 -6.07 4.68 -6.87
N ALA A 48 -5.08 3.82 -6.68
CA ALA A 48 -3.75 4.23 -6.25
C ALA A 48 -3.07 5.16 -7.27
N ALA A 49 -3.27 4.94 -8.57
CA ALA A 49 -2.76 5.83 -9.61
C ALA A 49 -3.34 7.25 -9.49
N TYR A 50 -4.65 7.38 -9.23
CA TYR A 50 -5.25 8.69 -9.00
C TYR A 50 -4.67 9.40 -7.77
N ILE A 51 -4.48 8.67 -6.68
CA ILE A 51 -3.86 9.22 -5.46
C ILE A 51 -2.42 9.65 -5.70
N ALA A 52 -1.63 8.84 -6.42
CA ALA A 52 -0.26 9.18 -6.78
C ALA A 52 -0.18 10.45 -7.66
N GLU A 53 -1.19 10.68 -8.50
CA GLU A 53 -1.35 11.92 -9.27
C GLU A 53 -1.90 13.10 -8.44
N GLY A 54 -2.19 12.90 -7.14
CA GLY A 54 -2.81 13.90 -6.27
C GLY A 54 -4.27 14.19 -6.63
N LYS A 55 -4.90 13.33 -7.43
CA LYS A 55 -6.27 13.50 -7.92
C LYS A 55 -7.23 12.73 -7.03
N ARG A 56 -8.42 13.33 -6.88
CA ARG A 56 -9.56 12.69 -6.23
C ARG A 56 -10.00 11.44 -7.01
N ILE A 57 -10.33 10.36 -6.30
CA ILE A 57 -10.88 9.14 -6.90
C ILE A 57 -12.28 9.42 -7.51
N PRO A 58 -12.49 9.15 -8.82
CA PRO A 58 -13.79 9.38 -9.47
C PRO A 58 -14.93 8.50 -8.92
N ARG A 59 -16.12 9.08 -8.72
CA ARG A 59 -17.35 8.34 -8.35
C ARG A 59 -18.12 7.88 -9.59
N ARG A 60 -19.09 6.99 -9.38
CA ARG A 60 -20.00 6.52 -10.44
C ARG A 60 -20.83 7.69 -11.00
N GLY A 61 -20.63 8.00 -12.27
CA GLY A 61 -21.28 9.13 -12.96
C GLY A 61 -20.41 10.38 -13.08
N GLU A 62 -19.19 10.34 -12.54
CA GLU A 62 -18.17 11.39 -12.69
C GLU A 62 -17.15 11.05 -13.79
N ILE A 63 -17.25 9.87 -14.41
CA ILE A 63 -16.37 9.44 -15.50
C ILE A 63 -16.59 10.37 -16.70
N GLY A 64 -15.58 11.18 -17.01
CA GLY A 64 -15.63 12.19 -18.06
C GLY A 64 -15.61 13.63 -17.56
N LEU A 65 -15.70 13.86 -16.25
CA LEU A 65 -15.44 15.16 -15.63
C LEU A 65 -14.04 15.17 -15.02
N THR A 66 -13.38 16.31 -15.09
CA THR A 66 -12.12 16.55 -14.40
C THR A 66 -12.34 16.77 -12.91
N SER A 67 -11.32 16.51 -12.09
CA SER A 67 -11.39 16.72 -10.63
C SER A 67 -11.83 18.14 -10.27
N ASN A 68 -11.34 19.13 -11.01
CA ASN A 68 -11.63 20.55 -10.77
C ASN A 68 -13.09 20.89 -11.09
N GLU A 69 -13.65 20.31 -12.16
CA GLU A 69 -15.07 20.51 -12.50
C GLU A 69 -15.97 19.94 -11.41
N ILE A 70 -15.66 18.73 -10.91
CA ILE A 70 -16.42 18.10 -9.81
C ILE A 70 -16.39 18.97 -8.56
N GLU A 71 -15.22 19.47 -8.18
CA GLU A 71 -15.07 20.36 -7.02
C GLU A 71 -15.90 21.63 -7.18
N SER A 72 -15.88 22.25 -8.37
CA SER A 72 -16.67 23.45 -8.65
C SER A 72 -18.19 23.20 -8.53
N PHE A 73 -18.68 22.05 -9.01
CA PHE A 73 -20.08 21.69 -8.89
C PHE A 73 -20.50 21.45 -7.44
N GLU A 74 -19.66 20.77 -6.66
CA GLU A 74 -19.91 20.54 -5.23
C GLU A 74 -19.92 21.85 -4.43
N GLN A 75 -19.01 22.79 -4.73
CA GLN A 75 -18.98 24.11 -4.10
C GLN A 75 -20.25 24.93 -4.35
N VAL A 76 -20.82 24.84 -5.55
CA VAL A 76 -22.09 25.51 -5.91
C VAL A 76 -23.31 24.80 -5.30
N GLY A 77 -23.13 23.61 -4.70
CA GLY A 77 -24.17 22.86 -4.01
C GLY A 77 -24.86 21.79 -4.87
N TYR A 78 -24.29 21.46 -6.03
CA TYR A 78 -24.76 20.31 -6.80
C TYR A 78 -24.43 19.01 -6.07
N VAL A 79 -25.40 18.10 -6.04
CA VAL A 79 -25.24 16.79 -5.40
C VAL A 79 -24.83 15.77 -6.46
N MET A 80 -23.61 15.28 -6.39
CA MET A 80 -23.09 14.29 -7.35
C MET A 80 -23.85 12.96 -7.26
N SER A 81 -23.95 12.25 -8.39
CA SER A 81 -24.59 10.93 -8.47
C SER A 81 -23.94 9.96 -7.47
N GLY A 82 -24.78 9.32 -6.63
CA GLY A 82 -24.34 8.31 -5.66
C GLY A 82 -24.02 8.82 -4.26
N SER A 83 -23.93 10.13 -4.01
CA SER A 83 -23.69 10.69 -2.67
C SER A 83 -24.93 10.64 -1.76
N ARG A 84 -26.15 10.57 -2.31
CA ARG A 84 -27.38 10.48 -1.50
C ARG A 84 -27.63 9.10 -0.87
N HIS A 85 -26.96 8.06 -1.33
CA HIS A 85 -27.21 6.68 -0.89
C HIS A 85 -26.25 6.28 0.23
N ARG A 86 -26.65 6.46 1.49
CA ARG A 86 -25.84 6.18 2.69
C ARG A 86 -25.10 4.84 2.67
N ARG A 87 -25.77 3.75 2.24
CA ARG A 87 -25.14 2.42 2.19
C ARG A 87 -24.03 2.34 1.15
N MET A 88 -24.22 2.91 -0.04
CA MET A 88 -23.19 2.90 -1.09
C MET A 88 -22.05 3.85 -0.72
N GLU A 89 -22.36 5.00 -0.15
CA GLU A 89 -21.36 5.96 0.32
C GLU A 89 -20.46 5.35 1.40
N ALA A 90 -21.03 4.63 2.37
CA ALA A 90 -20.24 3.91 3.37
C ALA A 90 -19.31 2.85 2.75
N VAL A 91 -19.79 2.12 1.74
CA VAL A 91 -18.95 1.14 1.01
C VAL A 91 -17.82 1.84 0.27
N ARG A 92 -18.11 2.98 -0.38
CA ARG A 92 -17.11 3.80 -1.06
C ARG A 92 -16.05 4.29 -0.07
N LEU A 93 -16.45 4.93 1.01
CA LEU A 93 -15.53 5.42 2.05
C LEU A 93 -14.68 4.29 2.62
N ARG A 94 -15.26 3.11 2.85
CA ARG A 94 -14.49 1.94 3.28
C ARG A 94 -13.42 1.54 2.26
N LYS A 95 -13.76 1.51 0.96
CA LYS A 95 -12.81 1.16 -0.11
C LYS A 95 -11.69 2.20 -0.23
N GLU A 96 -12.03 3.48 -0.19
CA GLU A 96 -11.05 4.58 -0.21
C GLU A 96 -10.11 4.49 1.01
N ASN A 97 -10.67 4.28 2.20
CA ASN A 97 -9.87 4.13 3.43
C ASN A 97 -8.93 2.93 3.39
N GLN A 98 -9.28 1.84 2.71
CA GLN A 98 -8.37 0.70 2.54
C GLN A 98 -7.11 1.09 1.77
N ILE A 99 -7.26 1.97 0.78
CA ILE A 99 -6.15 2.42 -0.05
C ILE A 99 -5.31 3.42 0.72
N TYR A 100 -5.92 4.40 1.37
CA TYR A 100 -5.20 5.35 2.23
C TYR A 100 -4.44 4.62 3.34
N SER A 101 -5.07 3.65 4.03
CA SER A 101 -4.39 2.86 5.06
C SER A 101 -3.24 2.02 4.52
N ALA A 102 -3.33 1.50 3.29
CA ALA A 102 -2.24 0.76 2.67
C ALA A 102 -1.07 1.69 2.29
N ASP A 103 -1.38 2.85 1.73
CA ASP A 103 -0.39 3.84 1.32
C ASP A 103 0.31 4.49 2.52
N GLU A 104 -0.43 4.83 3.58
CA GLU A 104 0.11 5.34 4.84
C GLU A 104 1.06 4.33 5.49
N LYS A 105 0.67 3.05 5.57
CA LYS A 105 1.52 1.99 6.12
C LYS A 105 2.81 1.84 5.32
N ARG A 106 2.73 1.95 3.99
CA ARG A 106 3.89 1.90 3.12
C ARG A 106 4.80 3.12 3.36
N ALA A 107 4.24 4.32 3.38
CA ALA A 107 4.99 5.55 3.64
C ALA A 107 5.73 5.48 4.98
N LEU A 108 5.06 4.99 6.03
CA LEU A 108 5.68 4.78 7.35
C LEU A 108 6.76 3.70 7.34
N ALA A 109 6.56 2.59 6.63
CA ALA A 109 7.55 1.53 6.51
C ALA A 109 8.81 1.99 5.79
N THR A 110 8.66 2.72 4.67
CA THR A 110 9.79 3.32 3.94
C THR A 110 10.53 4.32 4.82
N PHE A 111 9.81 5.19 5.53
CA PHE A 111 10.42 6.15 6.45
C PHE A 111 11.25 5.47 7.55
N ASN A 112 10.68 4.46 8.20
CA ASN A 112 11.37 3.70 9.26
C ASN A 112 12.61 2.95 8.71
N HIS A 113 12.52 2.42 7.49
CA HIS A 113 13.64 1.75 6.85
C HIS A 113 14.76 2.73 6.53
N GLU A 114 14.46 3.88 5.94
CA GLU A 114 15.45 4.92 5.64
C GLU A 114 16.16 5.43 6.89
N GLU A 115 15.40 5.71 7.96
CA GLU A 115 15.95 6.10 9.27
C GLU A 115 16.90 5.05 9.82
N ARG A 116 16.51 3.77 9.76
CA ARG A 116 17.31 2.64 10.22
C ARG A 116 18.59 2.50 9.38
N SER A 117 18.49 2.56 8.05
CA SER A 117 19.63 2.46 7.14
C SER A 117 20.63 3.61 7.33
N LYS A 118 20.15 4.85 7.56
CA LYS A 118 21.02 5.99 7.91
C LYS A 118 21.75 5.75 9.23
N ARG A 119 21.06 5.20 10.24
CA ARG A 119 21.66 4.87 11.55
C ARG A 119 22.71 3.77 11.43
N GLU A 120 22.40 2.69 10.71
CA GLU A 120 23.31 1.57 10.48
C GLU A 120 24.54 2.00 9.68
N ALA A 121 24.37 2.83 8.63
CA ALA A 121 25.48 3.38 7.84
C ALA A 121 26.44 4.23 8.71
N LYS A 122 25.90 5.04 9.63
CA LYS A 122 26.70 5.81 10.58
C LYS A 122 27.52 4.91 11.51
N ILE A 123 26.91 3.85 12.05
CA ILE A 123 27.58 2.88 12.92
C ILE A 123 28.68 2.14 12.15
N LEU A 124 28.41 1.70 10.91
CA LEU A 124 29.41 1.04 10.06
C LEU A 124 30.59 1.96 9.73
N SER A 125 30.34 3.24 9.48
CA SER A 125 31.40 4.24 9.26
C SER A 125 32.27 4.44 10.51
N GLN A 126 31.65 4.52 11.69
CA GLN A 126 32.38 4.63 12.96
C GLN A 126 33.21 3.37 13.24
N PHE A 127 32.65 2.17 13.00
CA PHE A 127 33.35 0.91 13.18
C PHE A 127 34.56 0.77 12.24
N ARG A 128 34.39 1.09 10.95
CA ARG A 128 35.49 1.10 9.97
C ARG A 128 36.62 2.02 10.41
N SER A 129 36.29 3.21 10.91
CA SER A 129 37.29 4.18 11.38
C SER A 129 38.09 3.64 12.57
N MET A 130 37.41 3.06 13.56
CA MET A 130 38.06 2.45 14.74
C MET A 130 38.98 1.28 14.37
N VAL A 131 38.58 0.43 13.42
CA VAL A 131 39.41 -0.68 12.93
C VAL A 131 40.64 -0.16 12.19
N HIS A 132 40.49 0.86 11.34
CA HIS A 132 41.61 1.48 10.64
C HIS A 132 42.61 2.15 11.60
N GLU A 133 42.14 2.78 12.68
CA GLU A 133 43.02 3.32 13.72
C GLU A 133 43.81 2.21 14.42
N LYS A 134 43.17 1.09 14.75
CA LYS A 134 43.84 -0.06 15.39
C LYS A 134 44.82 -0.80 14.48
N LEU A 135 44.64 -0.76 13.15
CA LEU A 135 45.55 -1.40 12.18
C LEU A 135 46.74 -0.52 11.77
N LYS A 136 46.73 0.78 12.07
CA LYS A 136 47.84 1.71 11.77
C LYS A 136 48.90 1.75 12.89
N HIS A 137 48.61 1.16 14.05
CA HIS A 137 49.56 0.87 15.12
C HIS A 137 50.02 -0.58 15.05
#